data_AF-A0AAJ6XQB3-F1
#
_entry.id   AF-A0AAJ6XQB3-F1
#
_cell.length_a   1.000
_cell.length_b   1.000
_cell.length_c   1.000
_cell.angle_alpha   90.00
_cell.angle_beta   90.00
_cell.angle_gamma   90.00
#
_symmetry.space_group_name_H-M   'P 1'
#
loop_
_entity.id
_entity.type
_entity.pdbx_description
1 polymer ?
#
loop_
_entity_poly.entity_id
_entity_poly.type
_entity_poly.pdbx_seq_one_letter_code
_entity_poly.pdbx_strand_id
1 'polypeptide(L)'
;MLRQILEAPNEEEISLLLELFRLCLTGGQEVHNAVVSSIQDLASAFASYEDEVLVKREELLQFAQNAITGLKINVHLARIDAEATVLRNKLDGIMHSQKPSSEDQEKVFDEKAKATIEALKEALAQIRICSRLEGLLLKKKTLNLGDSPDIHAQKVDKLKVLSESLASSTSKGEKRIIDHRLQKEEALKVRVVKADEANEKEKEIVAEVSALEKQREKLEAELKMVNASLAVANARLHNAREERDQFDEANNQIVEHLKTKEDEVSKTIAACKVEATVLSTWLNFLEDTWLLQQSHTEAKEKQLNDELERHEDYFVKLAIHLLSEYKKELEPSISRIEKFVENLKNLSGGLEMASSADNEDSKELNPRKNLEEEYLDYEAKIITTFSVVDNMREQFYAQKGESSRKDDTTVKELFDDIEKLRVEFESIERPNLELEIPTPKADSTSEKPLGSPSHISTQNATIKSNTDEHPRAPAVEADGVLDPAAELAKLESEFGKDARDYSTEEIGDWEFDELERELRSGDTATNS
;
A
#
# COMPACT_ATOMS: atom_id res chain seq x y z
N MET A 1 19.91 -5.64 -9.94
CA MET A 1 18.74 -5.73 -10.83
C MET A 1 18.97 -4.89 -12.08
N LEU A 2 18.83 -3.56 -12.07
CA LEU A 2 19.10 -2.68 -13.24
C LEU A 2 20.39 -3.05 -14.01
N ARG A 3 21.52 -3.22 -13.29
CA ARG A 3 22.79 -3.66 -13.89
C ARG A 3 22.68 -4.99 -14.68
N GLN A 4 21.87 -5.93 -14.21
CA GLN A 4 21.65 -7.24 -14.84
C GLN A 4 20.67 -7.19 -16.04
N ILE A 5 20.08 -6.02 -16.32
CA ILE A 5 19.33 -5.72 -17.56
C ILE A 5 20.23 -4.96 -18.56
N LEU A 6 21.23 -4.22 -18.07
CA LEU A 6 22.26 -3.54 -18.88
C LEU A 6 23.35 -4.51 -19.37
N GLU A 7 23.78 -5.42 -18.51
CA GLU A 7 24.74 -6.49 -18.78
C GLU A 7 24.00 -7.81 -18.51
N ALA A 8 23.90 -8.72 -19.48
CA ALA A 8 23.20 -9.99 -19.27
C ALA A 8 23.93 -10.87 -18.24
N PRO A 9 23.23 -11.44 -17.24
CA PRO A 9 23.87 -12.21 -16.17
C PRO A 9 24.50 -13.49 -16.70
N ASN A 10 25.74 -13.77 -16.28
CA ASN A 10 26.41 -15.04 -16.58
C ASN A 10 25.88 -16.20 -15.71
N GLU A 11 26.32 -17.44 -15.98
CA GLU A 11 25.80 -18.65 -15.32
C GLU A 11 26.04 -18.69 -13.78
N GLU A 12 27.13 -18.10 -13.30
CA GLU A 12 27.40 -17.93 -11.87
C GLU A 12 26.51 -16.82 -11.26
N GLU A 13 26.33 -15.71 -12.00
CA GLU A 13 25.45 -14.60 -11.59
C GLU A 13 23.98 -15.00 -11.56
N ILE A 14 23.51 -15.85 -12.48
CA ILE A 14 22.16 -16.44 -12.48
C ILE A 14 21.91 -17.21 -11.19
N SER A 15 22.88 -18.05 -10.80
CA SER A 15 22.79 -18.85 -9.57
C SER A 15 22.71 -17.95 -8.32
N LEU A 16 23.48 -16.86 -8.29
CA LEU A 16 23.43 -15.85 -7.24
C LEU A 16 22.12 -15.02 -7.27
N LEU A 17 21.57 -14.74 -8.45
CA LEU A 17 20.31 -14.00 -8.60
C LEU A 17 19.11 -14.79 -8.08
N LEU A 18 19.06 -16.10 -8.37
CA LEU A 18 18.05 -17.00 -7.83
C LEU A 18 18.09 -17.06 -6.31
N GLU A 19 19.27 -17.19 -5.71
CA GLU A 19 19.41 -17.20 -4.25
C GLU A 19 19.04 -15.86 -3.62
N LEU A 20 19.38 -14.74 -4.27
CA LEU A 20 18.94 -13.42 -3.85
C LEU A 20 17.40 -13.32 -3.92
N PHE A 21 16.78 -13.77 -5.02
CA PHE A 21 15.33 -13.68 -5.23
C PHE A 21 14.53 -14.55 -4.25
N ARG A 22 15.03 -15.74 -3.88
CA ARG A 22 14.45 -16.52 -2.76
C ARG A 22 14.36 -15.74 -1.45
N LEU A 23 15.28 -14.81 -1.21
CA LEU A 23 15.34 -13.99 0.01
C LEU A 23 14.57 -12.67 -0.08
N CYS A 24 14.20 -12.19 -1.28
CA CYS A 24 13.61 -10.85 -1.43
C CYS A 24 12.44 -10.71 -2.41
N LEU A 25 12.06 -11.75 -3.16
CA LEU A 25 10.86 -11.77 -4.02
C LEU A 25 9.82 -12.78 -3.50
N THR A 26 8.55 -12.38 -3.54
CA THR A 26 7.40 -13.25 -3.23
C THR A 26 7.20 -14.31 -4.31
N GLY A 27 6.73 -15.49 -3.91
CA GLY A 27 6.44 -16.61 -4.81
C GLY A 27 7.37 -17.81 -4.63
N GLY A 28 7.12 -18.85 -5.44
CA GLY A 28 7.92 -20.08 -5.48
C GLY A 28 9.12 -20.00 -6.42
N GLN A 29 9.87 -21.10 -6.50
CA GLN A 29 11.03 -21.23 -7.39
C GLN A 29 10.67 -20.97 -8.86
N GLU A 30 9.45 -21.30 -9.26
CA GLU A 30 8.88 -21.08 -10.59
C GLU A 30 8.82 -19.58 -10.91
N VAL A 31 8.40 -18.76 -9.95
CA VAL A 31 8.35 -17.29 -10.07
C VAL A 31 9.76 -16.71 -10.15
N HIS A 32 10.68 -17.18 -9.31
CA HIS A 32 12.07 -16.72 -9.33
C HIS A 32 12.76 -17.08 -10.65
N ASN A 33 12.54 -18.29 -11.17
CA ASN A 33 13.03 -18.72 -12.48
C ASN A 33 12.44 -17.87 -13.62
N ALA A 34 11.14 -17.60 -13.61
CA ALA A 34 10.47 -16.78 -14.61
C ALA A 34 11.06 -15.35 -14.63
N VAL A 35 11.21 -14.71 -13.47
CA VAL A 35 11.80 -13.37 -13.37
C VAL A 35 13.27 -13.34 -13.84
N VAL A 36 14.06 -14.39 -13.56
CA VAL A 36 15.44 -14.49 -14.06
C VAL A 36 15.45 -14.65 -15.59
N SER A 37 14.64 -15.56 -16.15
CA SER A 37 14.51 -15.73 -17.61
C SER A 37 14.13 -14.41 -18.27
N SER A 38 13.12 -13.72 -17.73
CA SER A 38 12.72 -12.42 -18.24
C SER A 38 13.84 -11.37 -18.17
N ILE A 39 14.63 -11.33 -17.09
CA ILE A 39 15.79 -10.42 -17.01
C ILE A 39 16.81 -10.73 -18.11
N GLN A 40 17.03 -12.00 -18.44
CA GLN A 40 17.91 -12.39 -19.56
C GLN A 40 17.33 -11.99 -20.92
N ASP A 41 16.03 -12.18 -21.14
CA ASP A 41 15.34 -11.79 -22.38
C ASP A 41 15.36 -10.25 -22.56
N LEU A 42 15.07 -9.51 -21.49
CA LEU A 42 15.19 -8.05 -21.44
C LEU A 42 16.63 -7.62 -21.76
N ALA A 43 17.64 -8.20 -21.11
CA ALA A 43 19.05 -7.86 -21.34
C ALA A 43 19.51 -8.17 -22.78
N SER A 44 19.07 -9.30 -23.33
CA SER A 44 19.34 -9.72 -24.71
C SER A 44 18.76 -8.71 -25.71
N ALA A 45 17.50 -8.29 -25.52
CA ALA A 45 16.88 -7.25 -26.33
C ALA A 45 17.61 -5.89 -26.16
N PHE A 46 17.93 -5.50 -24.92
CA PHE A 46 18.57 -4.22 -24.60
C PHE A 46 20.01 -4.10 -25.12
N ALA A 47 20.73 -5.21 -25.24
CA ALA A 47 22.08 -5.25 -25.81
C ALA A 47 22.10 -4.82 -27.28
N SER A 48 21.01 -5.04 -28.02
CA SER A 48 20.87 -4.58 -29.41
C SER A 48 20.42 -3.11 -29.54
N TYR A 49 19.92 -2.51 -28.45
CA TYR A 49 19.26 -1.20 -28.49
C TYR A 49 20.23 -0.03 -28.24
N GLU A 50 20.98 0.34 -29.28
CA GLU A 50 21.94 1.46 -29.23
C GLU A 50 21.33 2.82 -29.65
N ASP A 51 20.61 2.86 -30.77
CA ASP A 51 20.01 4.08 -31.35
C ASP A 51 18.58 4.28 -30.79
N GLU A 52 18.38 5.20 -29.84
CA GLU A 52 17.04 5.56 -29.30
C GLU A 52 16.21 6.36 -30.33
N VAL A 53 15.04 5.88 -30.77
CA VAL A 53 14.19 6.60 -31.75
C VAL A 53 13.00 7.28 -31.09
N LEU A 54 12.21 6.57 -30.26
CA LEU A 54 11.00 7.13 -29.64
C LEU A 54 10.92 6.97 -28.12
N VAL A 55 11.43 5.88 -27.54
CA VAL A 55 11.45 5.65 -26.08
C VAL A 55 12.87 5.65 -25.52
N LYS A 56 13.07 6.26 -24.35
CA LYS A 56 14.39 6.27 -23.70
C LYS A 56 14.67 4.97 -22.97
N ARG A 57 15.92 4.51 -22.99
CA ARG A 57 16.41 3.35 -22.24
C ARG A 57 16.14 3.49 -20.75
N GLU A 58 16.34 4.69 -20.19
CA GLU A 58 16.04 4.99 -18.79
C GLU A 58 14.55 4.75 -18.43
N GLU A 59 13.62 5.11 -19.32
CA GLU A 59 12.18 4.92 -19.07
C GLU A 59 11.80 3.43 -19.05
N LEU A 60 12.34 2.64 -19.99
CA LEU A 60 12.16 1.19 -20.02
C LEU A 60 12.76 0.51 -18.77
N LEU A 61 13.92 0.97 -18.31
CA LEU A 61 14.55 0.49 -17.08
C LEU A 61 13.71 0.81 -15.83
N GLN A 62 13.12 2.01 -15.76
CA GLN A 62 12.22 2.39 -14.68
C GLN A 62 10.94 1.55 -14.68
N PHE A 63 10.37 1.24 -15.85
CA PHE A 63 9.21 0.34 -15.95
C PHE A 63 9.55 -1.05 -15.42
N ALA A 64 10.70 -1.60 -15.82
CA ALA A 64 11.14 -2.92 -15.35
C ALA A 64 11.42 -2.94 -13.84
N GLN A 65 12.05 -1.89 -13.29
CA GLN A 65 12.29 -1.76 -11.86
C GLN A 65 10.99 -1.68 -11.06
N ASN A 66 9.99 -0.92 -11.53
CA ASN A 66 8.70 -0.80 -10.85
C ASN A 66 7.95 -2.13 -10.84
N ALA A 67 7.96 -2.87 -11.97
CA ALA A 67 7.36 -4.20 -12.07
C ALA A 67 8.00 -5.21 -11.10
N ILE A 68 9.33 -5.26 -10.97
CA ILE A 68 9.96 -6.21 -10.05
C ILE A 68 9.85 -5.72 -8.58
N THR A 69 9.68 -4.42 -8.34
CA THR A 69 9.40 -3.89 -7.00
C THR A 69 8.05 -4.38 -6.46
N GLY A 70 7.04 -4.55 -7.32
CA GLY A 70 5.76 -5.13 -6.94
C GLY A 70 5.81 -6.62 -6.53
N LEU A 71 6.85 -7.35 -6.95
CA LEU A 71 7.13 -8.72 -6.50
C LEU A 71 7.99 -8.77 -5.22
N LYS A 72 8.38 -7.64 -4.64
CA LYS A 72 9.32 -7.62 -3.50
C LYS A 72 8.62 -7.96 -2.18
N ILE A 73 9.28 -8.77 -1.35
CA ILE A 73 8.81 -9.07 0.02
C ILE A 73 8.74 -7.78 0.84
N ASN A 74 7.56 -7.51 1.38
CA ASN A 74 7.31 -6.33 2.21
C ASN A 74 7.75 -6.59 3.68
N VAL A 75 8.71 -5.81 4.17
CA VAL A 75 9.21 -5.92 5.56
C VAL A 75 8.14 -5.54 6.60
N HIS A 76 7.24 -4.60 6.27
CA HIS A 76 6.12 -4.26 7.14
C HIS A 76 5.08 -5.38 7.20
N LEU A 77 4.90 -6.13 6.11
CA LEU A 77 4.05 -7.33 6.08
C LEU A 77 4.61 -8.40 7.03
N ALA A 78 5.91 -8.73 6.90
CA ALA A 78 6.57 -9.68 7.79
C ALA A 78 6.50 -9.27 9.28
N ARG A 79 6.58 -7.97 9.59
CA ARG A 79 6.38 -7.45 10.95
C ARG A 79 4.94 -7.64 11.45
N ILE A 80 3.94 -7.38 10.60
CA ILE A 80 2.52 -7.60 10.94
C ILE A 80 2.24 -9.10 11.16
N ASP A 81 2.79 -9.97 10.33
CA ASP A 81 2.64 -11.43 10.47
C ASP A 81 3.30 -11.96 11.75
N ALA A 82 4.45 -11.42 12.14
CA ALA A 82 5.08 -11.73 13.43
C ALA A 82 4.23 -11.27 14.62
N GLU A 83 3.70 -10.04 14.58
CA GLU A 83 2.81 -9.50 15.63
C GLU A 83 1.51 -10.31 15.74
N ALA A 84 0.88 -10.65 14.62
CA ALA A 84 -0.32 -11.49 14.57
C ALA A 84 -0.06 -12.90 15.12
N THR A 85 1.10 -13.48 14.84
CA THR A 85 1.51 -14.80 15.37
C THR A 85 1.71 -14.76 16.89
N VAL A 86 2.35 -13.71 17.41
CA VAL A 86 2.52 -13.51 18.86
C VAL A 86 1.16 -13.36 19.56
N LEU A 87 0.23 -12.61 18.96
CA LEU A 87 -1.12 -12.43 19.50
C LEU A 87 -1.93 -13.74 19.49
N ARG A 88 -1.84 -14.56 18.43
CA ARG A 88 -2.44 -15.91 18.43
C ARG A 88 -1.89 -16.80 19.53
N ASN A 89 -0.57 -16.91 19.64
CA ASN A 89 0.07 -17.71 20.69
C ASN A 89 -0.35 -17.26 22.10
N LYS A 90 -0.59 -15.95 22.29
CA LYS A 90 -1.13 -15.40 23.55
C LYS A 90 -2.60 -15.80 23.75
N LEU A 91 -3.43 -15.71 22.72
CA LEU A 91 -4.85 -16.11 22.76
C LEU A 91 -5.00 -17.60 23.08
N ASP A 92 -4.25 -18.46 22.37
CA ASP A 92 -4.19 -19.90 22.60
C ASP A 92 -3.72 -20.20 24.04
N GLY A 93 -2.68 -19.52 24.52
CA GLY A 93 -2.16 -19.69 25.88
C GLY A 93 -3.20 -19.39 26.96
N ILE A 94 -4.02 -18.36 26.75
CA ILE A 94 -5.13 -18.02 27.65
C ILE A 94 -6.21 -19.11 27.59
N MET A 95 -6.66 -19.53 26.40
CA MET A 95 -7.68 -20.59 26.25
C MET A 95 -7.27 -21.92 26.92
N HIS A 96 -5.99 -22.28 26.91
CA HIS A 96 -5.50 -23.50 27.57
C HIS A 96 -5.45 -23.39 29.10
N SER A 97 -5.51 -22.17 29.66
CA SER A 97 -5.57 -21.91 31.11
C SER A 97 -6.99 -22.12 31.68
N GLN A 98 -8.04 -21.95 30.88
CA GLN A 98 -9.45 -22.04 31.30
C GLN A 98 -9.97 -23.47 31.55
N LYS A 99 -9.10 -24.49 31.65
CA LYS A 99 -9.54 -25.88 31.83
C LYS A 99 -9.97 -26.12 33.29
N PRO A 100 -11.20 -26.58 33.57
CA PRO A 100 -11.71 -26.67 34.93
C PRO A 100 -10.98 -27.76 35.73
N SER A 101 -10.30 -27.36 36.81
CA SER A 101 -9.88 -28.28 37.87
C SER A 101 -11.11 -28.62 38.71
N SER A 102 -11.65 -29.83 38.52
CA SER A 102 -12.63 -30.41 39.45
C SER A 102 -11.92 -30.88 40.72
N GLU A 103 -12.61 -30.77 41.86
CA GLU A 103 -12.13 -31.08 43.24
C GLU A 103 -11.14 -30.01 43.75
N ASP A 104 -11.28 -29.43 44.96
CA ASP A 104 -12.04 -29.88 46.14
C ASP A 104 -12.66 -28.72 46.98
N GLN A 105 -13.38 -29.05 48.06
CA GLN A 105 -14.29 -28.13 48.76
C GLN A 105 -13.66 -27.19 49.83
N GLU A 106 -14.35 -26.06 50.05
CA GLU A 106 -14.57 -25.41 51.36
C GLU A 106 -13.40 -24.67 52.07
N LYS A 107 -13.12 -23.42 51.64
CA LYS A 107 -13.21 -22.18 52.47
C LYS A 107 -12.90 -20.88 51.72
N VAL A 108 -13.27 -19.76 52.36
CA VAL A 108 -13.01 -18.34 52.02
C VAL A 108 -13.82 -17.77 50.83
N PHE A 109 -14.71 -16.81 51.12
CA PHE A 109 -15.48 -16.05 50.10
C PHE A 109 -14.60 -15.07 49.31
N ASP A 110 -13.63 -14.42 49.97
CA ASP A 110 -12.63 -13.50 49.38
C ASP A 110 -11.85 -14.14 48.21
N GLU A 111 -11.38 -15.39 48.35
CA GLU A 111 -10.72 -16.11 47.24
C GLU A 111 -11.65 -16.31 46.03
N LYS A 112 -12.96 -16.45 46.23
CA LYS A 112 -13.95 -16.64 45.15
C LYS A 112 -14.31 -15.32 44.45
N ALA A 113 -14.44 -14.22 45.20
CA ALA A 113 -14.60 -12.89 44.62
C ALA A 113 -13.38 -12.55 43.74
N LYS A 114 -12.18 -12.73 44.30
CA LYS A 114 -10.90 -12.53 43.61
C LYS A 114 -10.75 -13.41 42.35
N ALA A 115 -11.10 -14.69 42.42
CA ALA A 115 -11.06 -15.58 41.25
C ALA A 115 -12.00 -15.14 40.12
N THR A 116 -13.18 -14.57 40.44
CA THR A 116 -14.09 -14.05 39.41
C THR A 116 -13.66 -12.70 38.84
N ILE A 117 -13.00 -11.83 39.63
CA ILE A 117 -12.36 -10.61 39.11
C ILE A 117 -11.18 -10.94 38.17
N GLU A 118 -10.36 -11.95 38.47
CA GLU A 118 -9.30 -12.40 37.55
C GLU A 118 -9.87 -13.01 36.26
N ALA A 119 -10.97 -13.77 36.32
CA ALA A 119 -11.65 -14.26 35.12
C ALA A 119 -12.21 -13.12 34.24
N LEU A 120 -12.73 -12.05 34.85
CA LEU A 120 -13.15 -10.83 34.14
C LEU A 120 -11.97 -10.13 33.44
N LYS A 121 -10.80 -10.01 34.11
CA LYS A 121 -9.57 -9.48 33.50
C LYS A 121 -9.08 -10.35 32.34
N GLU A 122 -9.15 -11.67 32.48
CA GLU A 122 -8.74 -12.64 31.46
C GLU A 122 -9.61 -12.50 30.20
N ALA A 123 -10.93 -12.45 30.36
CA ALA A 123 -11.87 -12.20 29.27
C ALA A 123 -11.64 -10.85 28.56
N LEU A 124 -11.44 -9.77 29.33
CA LEU A 124 -11.10 -8.44 28.80
C LEU A 124 -9.81 -8.50 27.95
N ALA A 125 -8.80 -9.24 28.41
CA ALA A 125 -7.56 -9.46 27.66
C ALA A 125 -7.77 -10.24 26.36
N GLN A 126 -8.62 -11.28 26.35
CA GLN A 126 -8.94 -12.05 25.13
C GLN A 126 -9.57 -11.14 24.06
N ILE A 127 -10.55 -10.32 24.44
CA ILE A 127 -11.27 -9.41 23.52
C ILE A 127 -10.34 -8.38 22.91
N ARG A 128 -9.46 -7.76 23.71
CA ARG A 128 -8.45 -6.82 23.23
C ARG A 128 -7.49 -7.49 22.24
N ILE A 129 -7.11 -8.75 22.47
CA ILE A 129 -6.28 -9.53 21.55
C ILE A 129 -7.02 -9.80 20.23
N CYS A 130 -8.30 -10.19 20.28
CA CYS A 130 -9.12 -10.39 19.08
C CYS A 130 -9.25 -9.11 18.24
N SER A 131 -9.70 -8.01 18.84
CA SER A 131 -9.82 -6.70 18.17
C SER A 131 -8.50 -6.24 17.54
N ARG A 132 -7.37 -6.41 18.25
CA ARG A 132 -6.05 -6.09 17.71
C ARG A 132 -5.65 -6.99 16.54
N LEU A 133 -5.89 -8.29 16.63
CA LEU A 133 -5.55 -9.27 15.59
C LEU A 133 -6.35 -9.00 14.30
N GLU A 134 -7.65 -8.72 14.42
CA GLU A 134 -8.50 -8.30 13.32
C GLU A 134 -8.00 -7.00 12.66
N GLY A 135 -7.63 -6.00 13.46
CA GLY A 135 -7.07 -4.74 12.97
C GLY A 135 -5.75 -4.91 12.21
N LEU A 136 -4.91 -5.86 12.64
CA LEU A 136 -3.68 -6.23 11.92
C LEU A 136 -3.99 -6.93 10.58
N LEU A 137 -4.99 -7.83 10.54
CA LEU A 137 -5.42 -8.51 9.31
C LEU A 137 -6.02 -7.52 8.29
N LEU A 138 -6.87 -6.57 8.73
CA LEU A 138 -7.35 -5.51 7.84
C LEU A 138 -6.22 -4.61 7.32
N LYS A 139 -5.28 -4.22 8.19
CA LYS A 139 -4.09 -3.45 7.76
C LYS A 139 -3.25 -4.23 6.73
N LYS A 140 -3.08 -5.54 6.93
CA LYS A 140 -2.40 -6.47 6.01
C LYS A 140 -3.05 -6.53 4.62
N LYS A 141 -4.37 -6.34 4.53
CA LYS A 141 -5.15 -6.29 3.28
C LYS A 141 -4.87 -5.02 2.46
N THR A 142 -4.65 -3.88 3.13
CA THR A 142 -4.39 -2.58 2.46
C THR A 142 -2.97 -2.38 1.92
N LEU A 143 -2.03 -3.28 2.24
CA LEU A 143 -0.62 -3.13 1.90
C LEU A 143 -0.24 -3.80 0.57
N ASN A 144 -0.23 -3.00 -0.50
CA ASN A 144 0.24 -3.36 -1.85
C ASN A 144 1.57 -2.64 -2.16
N LEU A 145 2.46 -3.29 -2.93
CA LEU A 145 3.81 -2.78 -3.27
C LEU A 145 4.05 -2.57 -4.78
N GLY A 146 3.09 -2.96 -5.62
CA GLY A 146 3.17 -2.83 -7.08
C GLY A 146 2.47 -1.58 -7.61
N ASP A 147 2.40 -1.48 -8.93
CA ASP A 147 1.54 -0.50 -9.60
C ASP A 147 0.06 -0.75 -9.27
N SER A 148 -0.78 0.28 -9.31
CA SER A 148 -2.23 0.07 -9.39
C SER A 148 -2.60 -0.49 -10.78
N PRO A 149 -3.77 -1.14 -10.93
CA PRO A 149 -4.25 -1.57 -12.24
C PRO A 149 -4.25 -0.45 -13.29
N ASP A 150 -4.62 0.76 -12.89
CA ASP A 150 -4.63 1.94 -13.78
C ASP A 150 -3.22 2.35 -14.23
N ILE A 151 -2.24 2.33 -13.31
CA ILE A 151 -0.84 2.67 -13.62
C ILE A 151 -0.22 1.59 -14.52
N HIS A 152 -0.53 0.31 -14.29
CA HIS A 152 -0.11 -0.78 -15.15
C HIS A 152 -0.70 -0.62 -16.57
N ALA A 153 -2.01 -0.41 -16.68
CA ALA A 153 -2.69 -0.19 -17.96
C ALA A 153 -2.11 1.00 -18.73
N GLN A 154 -1.87 2.15 -18.08
CA GLN A 154 -1.25 3.32 -18.70
C GLN A 154 0.15 3.03 -19.28
N LYS A 155 0.98 2.24 -18.58
CA LYS A 155 2.31 1.84 -19.08
C LYS A 155 2.20 0.92 -20.30
N VAL A 156 1.32 -0.09 -20.22
CA VAL A 156 1.09 -1.05 -21.31
C VAL A 156 0.55 -0.34 -22.55
N ASP A 157 -0.46 0.52 -22.40
CA ASP A 157 -1.02 1.30 -23.51
C ASP A 157 0.01 2.25 -24.13
N LYS A 158 0.87 2.90 -23.31
CA LYS A 158 1.98 3.70 -23.84
C LYS A 158 2.92 2.85 -24.71
N LEU A 159 3.32 1.66 -24.27
CA LEU A 159 4.18 0.77 -25.07
C LEU A 159 3.47 0.27 -26.34
N LYS A 160 2.16 0.00 -26.29
CA LYS A 160 1.34 -0.38 -27.46
C LYS A 160 1.31 0.74 -28.50
N VAL A 161 0.96 1.96 -28.10
CA VAL A 161 0.93 3.15 -28.98
C VAL A 161 2.31 3.46 -29.57
N LEU A 162 3.39 3.29 -28.80
CA LEU A 162 4.75 3.41 -29.32
C LEU A 162 5.03 2.31 -30.36
N SER A 163 4.76 1.04 -30.06
CA SER A 163 4.97 -0.08 -31.00
C SER A 163 4.22 0.13 -32.34
N GLU A 164 2.96 0.56 -32.29
CA GLU A 164 2.18 0.94 -33.49
C GLU A 164 2.81 2.11 -34.26
N SER A 165 3.33 3.12 -33.54
CA SER A 165 4.03 4.27 -34.12
C SER A 165 5.33 3.84 -34.83
N LEU A 166 6.10 2.92 -34.24
CA LEU A 166 7.30 2.36 -34.87
C LEU A 166 6.97 1.49 -36.08
N ALA A 167 5.89 0.69 -36.03
CA ALA A 167 5.42 -0.09 -37.18
C ALA A 167 4.98 0.81 -38.34
N SER A 168 4.23 1.87 -38.04
CA SER A 168 3.81 2.89 -39.02
C SER A 168 5.01 3.64 -39.62
N SER A 169 5.96 4.05 -38.78
CA SER A 169 7.22 4.69 -39.22
C SER A 169 8.05 3.78 -40.11
N THR A 170 8.18 2.50 -39.74
CA THR A 170 8.86 1.45 -40.49
C THR A 170 8.23 1.27 -41.87
N SER A 171 6.90 1.07 -41.95
CA SER A 171 6.18 0.93 -43.22
C SER A 171 6.35 2.17 -44.13
N LYS A 172 6.31 3.38 -43.55
CA LYS A 172 6.58 4.64 -44.26
C LYS A 172 8.03 4.78 -44.71
N GLY A 173 8.98 4.15 -44.03
CA GLY A 173 10.37 4.03 -44.44
C GLY A 173 10.54 3.04 -45.60
N GLU A 174 9.98 1.84 -45.46
CA GLU A 174 10.05 0.78 -46.47
C GLU A 174 9.46 1.23 -47.81
N LYS A 175 8.33 1.96 -47.77
CA LYS A 175 7.78 2.61 -48.96
C LYS A 175 8.77 3.58 -49.62
N ARG A 176 9.45 4.42 -48.83
CA ARG A 176 10.48 5.36 -49.36
C ARG A 176 11.66 4.63 -49.99
N ILE A 177 12.07 3.48 -49.47
CA ILE A 177 13.10 2.64 -50.13
C ILE A 177 12.61 2.14 -51.49
N ILE A 178 11.37 1.66 -51.59
CA ILE A 178 10.78 1.21 -52.86
C ILE A 178 10.72 2.37 -53.86
N ASP A 179 10.25 3.54 -53.42
CA ASP A 179 10.17 4.76 -54.25
C ASP A 179 11.57 5.22 -54.74
N HIS A 180 12.59 5.21 -53.88
CA HIS A 180 13.97 5.53 -54.26
C HIS A 180 14.59 4.49 -55.21
N ARG A 181 14.30 3.20 -55.01
CA ARG A 181 14.75 2.12 -55.92
C ARG A 181 14.18 2.27 -57.32
N LEU A 182 12.90 2.62 -57.44
CA LEU A 182 12.25 2.88 -58.71
C LEU A 182 12.91 4.06 -59.45
N GLN A 183 13.12 5.19 -58.77
CA GLN A 183 13.81 6.37 -59.35
C GLN A 183 15.24 6.05 -59.81
N LYS A 184 15.94 5.18 -59.07
CA LYS A 184 17.30 4.72 -59.39
C LYS A 184 17.32 3.79 -60.61
N GLU A 185 16.33 2.90 -60.74
CA GLU A 185 16.14 2.06 -61.92
C GLU A 185 15.83 2.90 -63.17
N GLU A 186 14.97 3.91 -63.04
CA GLU A 186 14.67 4.86 -64.11
C GLU A 186 15.92 5.64 -64.56
N ALA A 187 16.71 6.18 -63.62
CA ALA A 187 17.96 6.89 -63.92
C ALA A 187 18.99 5.98 -64.64
N LEU A 188 19.12 4.72 -64.20
CA LEU A 188 19.96 3.72 -64.87
C LEU A 188 19.46 3.41 -66.29
N LYS A 189 18.15 3.26 -66.48
CA LYS A 189 17.54 3.00 -67.80
C LYS A 189 17.78 4.14 -68.77
N VAL A 190 17.65 5.40 -68.33
CA VAL A 190 17.96 6.56 -69.18
C VAL A 190 19.44 6.57 -69.57
N ARG A 191 20.36 6.14 -68.67
CA ARG A 191 21.79 6.00 -69.00
C ARG A 191 22.03 5.09 -70.19
N VAL A 192 21.48 3.88 -70.14
CA VAL A 192 21.67 2.86 -71.18
C VAL A 192 21.13 3.37 -72.51
N VAL A 193 19.91 3.92 -72.52
CA VAL A 193 19.31 4.49 -73.73
C VAL A 193 20.16 5.62 -74.30
N LYS A 194 20.70 6.52 -73.47
CA LYS A 194 21.54 7.63 -73.95
C LYS A 194 22.93 7.18 -74.43
N ALA A 195 23.53 6.19 -73.77
CA ALA A 195 24.77 5.58 -74.24
C ALA A 195 24.58 4.87 -75.59
N ASP A 196 23.47 4.15 -75.77
CA ASP A 196 23.14 3.48 -77.04
C ASP A 196 22.85 4.50 -78.15
N GLU A 197 22.05 5.53 -77.90
CA GLU A 197 21.80 6.63 -78.86
C GLU A 197 23.11 7.33 -79.30
N ALA A 198 24.03 7.58 -78.37
CA ALA A 198 25.32 8.21 -78.67
C ALA A 198 26.27 7.26 -79.42
N ASN A 199 26.27 5.97 -79.09
CA ASN A 199 27.05 4.93 -79.77
C ASN A 199 26.59 4.71 -81.21
N GLU A 200 25.28 4.74 -81.50
CA GLU A 200 24.78 4.67 -82.87
C GLU A 200 25.14 5.92 -83.68
N LYS A 201 25.08 7.13 -83.10
CA LYS A 201 25.60 8.35 -83.73
C LYS A 201 27.10 8.27 -84.01
N GLU A 202 27.88 7.72 -83.09
CA GLU A 202 29.33 7.51 -83.29
C GLU A 202 29.60 6.52 -84.43
N LYS A 203 28.84 5.41 -84.52
CA LYS A 203 28.93 4.47 -85.65
C LYS A 203 28.51 5.07 -86.98
N GLU A 204 27.45 5.88 -87.01
CA GLU A 204 26.99 6.60 -88.21
C GLU A 204 28.10 7.53 -88.71
N ILE A 205 28.68 8.35 -87.83
CA ILE A 205 29.80 9.25 -88.16
C ILE A 205 31.04 8.46 -88.60
N VAL A 206 31.38 7.34 -87.96
CA VAL A 206 32.51 6.49 -88.36
C VAL A 206 32.28 5.85 -89.73
N ALA A 207 31.05 5.41 -90.03
CA ALA A 207 30.67 4.86 -91.33
C ALA A 207 30.73 5.95 -92.42
N GLU A 208 30.20 7.14 -92.14
CA GLU A 208 30.27 8.33 -93.00
C GLU A 208 31.74 8.69 -93.28
N VAL A 209 32.59 8.78 -92.24
CA VAL A 209 34.03 9.00 -92.37
C VAL A 209 34.67 7.94 -93.27
N SER A 210 34.39 6.64 -93.07
CA SER A 210 34.98 5.57 -93.91
C SER A 210 34.53 5.61 -95.38
N ALA A 211 33.33 6.13 -95.66
CA ALA A 211 32.83 6.37 -97.01
C ALA A 211 33.46 7.62 -97.63
N LEU A 212 33.60 8.69 -96.84
CA LEU A 212 34.29 9.93 -97.21
C LEU A 212 35.79 9.70 -97.40
N GLU A 213 36.44 8.77 -96.71
CA GLU A 213 37.85 8.41 -96.95
C GLU A 213 38.07 7.80 -98.35
N LYS A 214 37.13 6.97 -98.82
CA LYS A 214 37.14 6.45 -100.21
C LYS A 214 36.89 7.55 -101.25
N GLN A 215 36.29 8.67 -100.85
CA GLN A 215 36.14 9.87 -101.68
C GLN A 215 37.30 10.86 -101.51
N ARG A 216 38.00 10.85 -100.36
CA ARG A 216 39.15 11.70 -100.00
C ARG A 216 40.30 11.50 -100.98
N GLU A 217 40.58 10.26 -101.39
CA GLU A 217 41.56 9.92 -102.43
C GLU A 217 41.26 10.59 -103.79
N LYS A 218 40.02 11.06 -103.98
CA LYS A 218 39.56 11.77 -105.19
C LYS A 218 39.39 13.29 -104.98
N LEU A 219 39.23 13.72 -103.73
CA LEU A 219 38.97 15.12 -103.31
C LEU A 219 40.18 15.82 -102.69
N GLU A 220 41.36 15.20 -102.73
CA GLU A 220 42.64 15.79 -102.27
C GLU A 220 42.97 17.14 -102.96
N ALA A 221 42.31 17.46 -104.08
CA ALA A 221 42.36 18.76 -104.75
C ALA A 221 41.37 19.81 -104.17
N GLU A 222 40.18 19.42 -103.69
CA GLU A 222 39.21 20.30 -103.02
C GLU A 222 39.51 20.49 -101.51
N LEU A 223 40.52 19.77 -101.03
CA LEU A 223 41.01 19.64 -99.66
C LEU A 223 41.11 20.94 -98.85
N LYS A 224 41.38 22.10 -99.46
CA LYS A 224 41.40 23.40 -98.77
C LYS A 224 40.01 23.86 -98.30
N MET A 225 38.97 23.64 -99.09
CA MET A 225 37.59 23.92 -98.68
C MET A 225 37.11 22.86 -97.68
N VAL A 226 37.46 21.60 -97.93
CA VAL A 226 37.12 20.46 -97.06
C VAL A 226 37.73 20.61 -95.67
N ASN A 227 38.93 21.19 -95.50
CA ASN A 227 39.52 21.45 -94.18
C ASN A 227 38.65 22.34 -93.27
N ALA A 228 37.90 23.31 -93.82
CA ALA A 228 36.96 24.10 -93.04
C ALA A 228 35.75 23.25 -92.60
N SER A 229 35.22 22.42 -93.48
CA SER A 229 34.12 21.48 -93.16
C SER A 229 34.55 20.36 -92.19
N LEU A 230 35.80 19.89 -92.28
CA LEU A 230 36.38 18.89 -91.37
C LEU A 230 36.53 19.45 -89.96
N ALA A 231 36.91 20.72 -89.81
CA ALA A 231 36.92 21.39 -88.50
C ALA A 231 35.51 21.43 -87.89
N VAL A 232 34.47 21.68 -88.69
CA VAL A 232 33.07 21.64 -88.25
C VAL A 232 32.62 20.21 -87.89
N ALA A 233 32.99 19.20 -88.67
CA ALA A 233 32.65 17.79 -88.38
C ALA A 233 33.34 17.28 -87.10
N ASN A 234 34.63 17.58 -86.91
CA ASN A 234 35.36 17.24 -85.70
C ASN A 234 34.82 17.98 -84.47
N ALA A 235 34.40 19.24 -84.60
CA ALA A 235 33.70 19.95 -83.53
C ALA A 235 32.38 19.27 -83.16
N ARG A 236 31.59 18.80 -84.14
CA ARG A 236 30.34 18.05 -83.87
C ARG A 236 30.60 16.72 -83.16
N LEU A 237 31.61 15.95 -83.59
CA LEU A 237 32.01 14.70 -82.91
C LEU A 237 32.51 14.96 -81.49
N HIS A 238 33.28 16.05 -81.28
CA HIS A 238 33.75 16.44 -79.96
C HIS A 238 32.60 16.82 -79.04
N ASN A 239 31.68 17.68 -79.49
CA ASN A 239 30.50 18.08 -78.73
C ASN A 239 29.62 16.87 -78.39
N ALA A 240 29.38 15.95 -79.33
CA ALA A 240 28.57 14.76 -79.06
C ALA A 240 29.19 13.81 -78.01
N ARG A 241 30.53 13.73 -77.95
CA ARG A 241 31.24 12.99 -76.90
C ARG A 241 31.23 13.75 -75.57
N GLU A 242 31.38 15.06 -75.59
CA GLU A 242 31.31 15.89 -74.39
C GLU A 242 29.90 15.88 -73.77
N GLU A 243 28.84 15.96 -74.59
CA GLU A 243 27.44 15.81 -74.14
C GLU A 243 27.20 14.45 -73.49
N ARG A 244 27.76 13.36 -74.03
CA ARG A 244 27.72 12.02 -73.41
C ARG A 244 28.42 12.04 -72.05
N ASP A 245 29.67 12.51 -72.00
CA ASP A 245 30.49 12.45 -70.79
C ASP A 245 29.90 13.34 -69.67
N GLN A 246 29.36 14.52 -70.01
CA GLN A 246 28.61 15.37 -69.08
C GLN A 246 27.31 14.72 -68.59
N PHE A 247 26.58 14.02 -69.47
CA PHE A 247 25.34 13.33 -69.10
C PHE A 247 25.59 12.11 -68.19
N ASP A 248 26.60 11.30 -68.50
CA ASP A 248 26.98 10.15 -67.70
C ASP A 248 27.45 10.58 -66.30
N GLU A 249 28.23 11.66 -66.19
CA GLU A 249 28.63 12.25 -64.91
C GLU A 249 27.43 12.75 -64.09
N ALA A 250 26.55 13.55 -64.68
CA ALA A 250 25.34 14.04 -64.00
C ALA A 250 24.42 12.88 -63.55
N ASN A 251 24.31 11.82 -64.34
CA ASN A 251 23.51 10.65 -64.00
C ASN A 251 24.18 9.74 -62.94
N ASN A 252 25.50 9.69 -62.89
CA ASN A 252 26.23 9.03 -61.79
C ASN A 252 25.94 9.74 -60.47
N GLN A 253 25.99 11.07 -60.43
CA GLN A 253 25.67 11.87 -59.24
C GLN A 253 24.22 11.63 -58.74
N ILE A 254 23.25 11.51 -59.66
CA ILE A 254 21.85 11.16 -59.30
C ILE A 254 21.77 9.78 -58.64
N VAL A 255 22.43 8.77 -59.22
CA VAL A 255 22.40 7.39 -58.71
C VAL A 255 23.15 7.26 -57.37
N GLU A 256 24.23 8.02 -57.17
CA GLU A 256 24.93 8.08 -55.88
C GLU A 256 24.05 8.71 -54.79
N HIS A 257 23.48 9.89 -55.04
CA HIS A 257 22.59 10.56 -54.08
C HIS A 257 21.34 9.73 -53.72
N LEU A 258 20.74 9.03 -54.70
CA LEU A 258 19.63 8.11 -54.44
C LEU A 258 20.07 6.90 -53.59
N LYS A 259 21.30 6.40 -53.78
CA LYS A 259 21.86 5.34 -52.94
C LYS A 259 22.11 5.83 -51.51
N THR A 260 22.71 7.01 -51.30
CA THR A 260 22.91 7.56 -49.95
C THR A 260 21.58 7.67 -49.18
N LYS A 261 20.52 8.16 -49.84
CA LYS A 261 19.18 8.22 -49.24
C LYS A 261 18.53 6.85 -49.01
N GLU A 262 18.81 5.85 -49.84
CA GLU A 262 18.40 4.47 -49.61
C GLU A 262 19.08 3.90 -48.34
N ASP A 263 20.39 4.13 -48.20
CA ASP A 263 21.20 3.64 -47.08
C ASP A 263 20.81 4.33 -45.74
N GLU A 264 20.58 5.64 -45.73
CA GLU A 264 20.10 6.41 -44.56
C GLU A 264 18.73 5.93 -44.05
N VAL A 265 17.77 5.76 -44.97
CA VAL A 265 16.43 5.26 -44.62
C VAL A 265 16.50 3.81 -44.16
N SER A 266 17.40 3.00 -44.75
CA SER A 266 17.65 1.62 -44.32
C SER A 266 18.19 1.56 -42.89
N LYS A 267 19.16 2.43 -42.52
CA LYS A 267 19.65 2.52 -41.13
C LYS A 267 18.51 2.86 -40.16
N THR A 268 17.68 3.85 -40.52
CA THR A 268 16.56 4.29 -39.68
C THR A 268 15.53 3.16 -39.46
N ILE A 269 15.21 2.40 -40.50
CA ILE A 269 14.30 1.24 -40.41
C ILE A 269 14.90 0.14 -39.52
N ALA A 270 16.20 -0.12 -39.60
CA ALA A 270 16.86 -1.12 -38.77
C ALA A 270 16.73 -0.74 -37.28
N ALA A 271 17.00 0.52 -36.91
CA ALA A 271 16.79 1.02 -35.55
C ALA A 271 15.34 0.86 -35.08
N CYS A 272 14.36 1.28 -35.90
CA CYS A 272 12.93 1.10 -35.58
C CYS A 272 12.54 -0.38 -35.38
N LYS A 273 13.10 -1.32 -36.14
CA LYS A 273 12.80 -2.76 -35.98
C LYS A 273 13.39 -3.35 -34.71
N VAL A 274 14.57 -2.88 -34.30
CA VAL A 274 15.19 -3.23 -33.03
C VAL A 274 14.35 -2.69 -31.87
N GLU A 275 14.04 -1.39 -31.85
CA GLU A 275 13.24 -0.79 -30.79
C GLU A 275 11.83 -1.40 -30.70
N ALA A 276 11.19 -1.74 -31.84
CA ALA A 276 9.91 -2.47 -31.82
C ALA A 276 10.01 -3.86 -31.18
N THR A 277 11.13 -4.57 -31.40
CA THR A 277 11.41 -5.85 -30.74
C THR A 277 11.58 -5.65 -29.23
N VAL A 278 12.38 -4.66 -28.82
CA VAL A 278 12.57 -4.29 -27.40
C VAL A 278 11.24 -3.94 -26.73
N LEU A 279 10.40 -3.11 -27.35
CA LEU A 279 9.07 -2.79 -26.86
C LEU A 279 8.20 -4.03 -26.69
N SER A 280 8.27 -5.00 -27.60
CA SER A 280 7.51 -6.26 -27.48
C SER A 280 8.01 -7.14 -26.32
N THR A 281 9.32 -7.23 -26.09
CA THR A 281 9.89 -7.95 -24.94
C THR A 281 9.49 -7.28 -23.62
N TRP A 282 9.52 -5.94 -23.56
CA TRP A 282 9.07 -5.18 -22.39
C TRP A 282 7.57 -5.34 -22.12
N LEU A 283 6.75 -5.36 -23.17
CA LEU A 283 5.30 -5.54 -23.04
C LEU A 283 4.97 -6.93 -22.49
N ASN A 284 5.54 -8.00 -23.08
CA ASN A 284 5.38 -9.36 -22.56
C ASN A 284 5.84 -9.45 -21.11
N PHE A 285 7.02 -8.89 -20.79
CA PHE A 285 7.54 -8.89 -19.43
C PHE A 285 6.62 -8.19 -18.41
N LEU A 286 6.04 -7.04 -18.78
CA LEU A 286 5.11 -6.33 -17.92
C LEU A 286 3.79 -7.10 -17.75
N GLU A 287 3.24 -7.69 -18.81
CA GLU A 287 2.02 -8.50 -18.75
C GLU A 287 2.24 -9.79 -17.93
N ASP A 288 3.35 -10.52 -18.14
CA ASP A 288 3.71 -11.72 -17.37
C ASP A 288 3.98 -11.41 -15.90
N THR A 289 4.74 -10.34 -15.62
CA THR A 289 5.02 -9.89 -14.23
C THR A 289 3.74 -9.43 -13.53
N TRP A 290 2.82 -8.78 -14.25
CA TRP A 290 1.53 -8.39 -13.72
C TRP A 290 0.67 -9.62 -13.38
N LEU A 291 0.60 -10.63 -14.24
CA LEU A 291 -0.11 -11.88 -13.94
C LEU A 291 0.47 -12.61 -12.72
N LEU A 292 1.80 -12.58 -12.55
CA LEU A 292 2.48 -13.11 -11.35
C LEU A 292 2.14 -12.30 -10.09
N GLN A 293 2.14 -10.97 -10.15
CA GLN A 293 1.74 -10.10 -9.03
C GLN A 293 0.27 -10.30 -8.68
N GLN A 294 -0.62 -10.32 -9.69
CA GLN A 294 -2.06 -10.46 -9.53
C GLN A 294 -2.39 -11.81 -8.89
N SER A 295 -1.91 -12.93 -9.46
CA SER A 295 -2.16 -14.26 -8.90
C SER A 295 -1.63 -14.43 -7.46
N HIS A 296 -0.46 -13.87 -7.14
CA HIS A 296 0.05 -13.85 -5.76
C HIS A 296 -0.82 -12.98 -4.83
N THR A 297 -1.28 -11.82 -5.30
CA THR A 297 -2.13 -10.90 -4.53
C THR A 297 -3.52 -11.49 -4.30
N GLU A 298 -4.13 -12.11 -5.30
CA GLU A 298 -5.40 -12.84 -5.19
C GLU A 298 -5.29 -14.04 -4.24
N ALA A 299 -4.22 -14.82 -4.32
CA ALA A 299 -3.98 -15.94 -3.40
C ALA A 299 -3.78 -15.46 -1.96
N LYS A 300 -2.99 -14.39 -1.75
CA LYS A 300 -2.78 -13.75 -0.44
C LYS A 300 -4.08 -13.15 0.10
N GLU A 301 -4.86 -12.45 -0.73
CA GLU A 301 -6.14 -11.85 -0.33
C GLU A 301 -7.15 -12.94 0.03
N LYS A 302 -7.26 -14.01 -0.77
CA LYS A 302 -8.11 -15.15 -0.44
C LYS A 302 -7.71 -15.77 0.90
N GLN A 303 -6.43 -16.07 1.10
CA GLN A 303 -5.92 -16.60 2.37
C GLN A 303 -6.24 -15.66 3.54
N LEU A 304 -6.11 -14.34 3.34
CA LEU A 304 -6.40 -13.33 4.36
C LEU A 304 -7.90 -13.22 4.66
N ASN A 305 -8.76 -13.28 3.65
CA ASN A 305 -10.21 -13.29 3.82
C ASN A 305 -10.65 -14.57 4.56
N ASP A 306 -10.14 -15.75 4.17
CA ASP A 306 -10.35 -17.01 4.90
C ASP A 306 -9.82 -16.94 6.37
N GLU A 307 -8.74 -16.19 6.61
CA GLU A 307 -8.12 -15.99 7.93
C GLU A 307 -8.92 -15.00 8.78
N LEU A 308 -9.51 -13.97 8.16
CA LEU A 308 -10.40 -12.99 8.76
C LEU A 308 -11.76 -13.60 9.11
N GLU A 309 -12.37 -14.35 8.21
CA GLU A 309 -13.67 -15.05 8.43
C GLU A 309 -13.56 -16.02 9.62
N ARG A 310 -12.50 -16.84 9.70
CA ARG A 310 -12.26 -17.72 10.85
C ARG A 310 -12.05 -16.96 12.16
N HIS A 311 -11.39 -15.80 12.10
CA HIS A 311 -11.19 -14.95 13.27
C HIS A 311 -12.50 -14.27 13.70
N GLU A 312 -13.33 -13.84 12.75
CA GLU A 312 -14.64 -13.23 12.96
C GLU A 312 -15.61 -14.23 13.60
N ASP A 313 -15.72 -15.45 13.04
CA ASP A 313 -16.50 -16.57 13.61
C ASP A 313 -16.03 -16.93 15.04
N TYR A 314 -14.72 -16.96 15.29
CA TYR A 314 -14.17 -17.14 16.63
C TYR A 314 -14.58 -16.01 17.58
N PHE A 315 -14.45 -14.75 17.16
CA PHE A 315 -14.74 -13.59 18.01
C PHE A 315 -16.25 -13.49 18.32
N VAL A 316 -17.13 -13.78 17.35
CA VAL A 316 -18.58 -13.92 17.56
C VAL A 316 -18.88 -15.02 18.60
N LYS A 317 -18.31 -16.21 18.45
CA LYS A 317 -18.51 -17.32 19.41
C LYS A 317 -18.01 -16.98 20.80
N LEU A 318 -16.86 -16.31 20.92
CA LEU A 318 -16.32 -15.85 22.19
C LEU A 318 -17.22 -14.81 22.85
N ALA A 319 -17.72 -13.82 22.09
CA ALA A 319 -18.66 -12.83 22.58
C ALA A 319 -19.96 -13.48 23.07
N ILE A 320 -20.57 -14.39 22.29
CA ILE A 320 -21.76 -15.13 22.70
C ILE A 320 -21.51 -15.91 23.99
N HIS A 321 -20.36 -16.59 24.11
CA HIS A 321 -20.00 -17.36 25.30
C HIS A 321 -19.91 -16.48 26.54
N LEU A 322 -19.06 -15.45 26.51
CA LEU A 322 -18.82 -14.55 27.64
C LEU A 322 -20.07 -13.77 28.05
N LEU A 323 -20.81 -13.20 27.09
CA LEU A 323 -22.07 -12.49 27.38
C LEU A 323 -23.13 -13.44 27.97
N SER A 324 -23.21 -14.69 27.49
CA SER A 324 -24.11 -15.70 28.07
C SER A 324 -23.73 -16.10 29.49
N GLU A 325 -22.44 -16.12 29.84
CA GLU A 325 -21.98 -16.37 31.20
C GLU A 325 -22.25 -15.18 32.12
N TYR A 326 -21.92 -13.96 31.68
CA TYR A 326 -22.21 -12.74 32.43
C TYR A 326 -23.69 -12.55 32.69
N LYS A 327 -24.56 -12.80 31.70
CA LYS A 327 -26.02 -12.77 31.90
C LYS A 327 -26.47 -13.74 33.00
N LYS A 328 -25.97 -14.99 32.97
CA LYS A 328 -26.27 -16.04 33.97
C LYS A 328 -25.71 -15.74 35.36
N GLU A 329 -24.63 -14.97 35.46
CA GLU A 329 -24.02 -14.59 36.74
C GLU A 329 -24.63 -13.31 37.34
N LEU A 330 -24.99 -12.34 36.50
CA LEU A 330 -25.63 -11.09 36.90
C LEU A 330 -27.01 -11.32 37.52
N GLU A 331 -27.89 -12.11 36.87
CA GLU A 331 -29.27 -12.34 37.32
C GLU A 331 -29.38 -12.85 38.78
N PRO A 332 -28.63 -13.89 39.22
CA PRO A 332 -28.56 -14.29 40.63
C PRO A 332 -27.86 -13.29 41.55
N SER A 333 -26.92 -12.49 41.03
CA SER A 333 -26.16 -11.51 41.81
C SER A 333 -26.99 -10.27 42.13
N ILE A 334 -27.75 -9.75 41.16
CA ILE A 334 -28.73 -8.67 41.32
C ILE A 334 -29.84 -9.12 42.29
N SER A 335 -30.36 -10.35 42.11
CA SER A 335 -31.31 -10.99 43.05
C SER A 335 -30.78 -11.15 44.48
N ARG A 336 -29.46 -11.06 44.69
CA ARG A 336 -28.82 -11.15 46.01
C ARG A 336 -28.54 -9.78 46.60
N ILE A 337 -28.15 -8.80 45.76
CA ILE A 337 -28.14 -7.36 46.10
C ILE A 337 -29.50 -6.94 46.64
N GLU A 338 -30.60 -7.25 45.94
CA GLU A 338 -31.96 -6.90 46.39
C GLU A 338 -32.27 -7.42 47.80
N LYS A 339 -31.90 -8.68 48.09
CA LYS A 339 -32.05 -9.28 49.43
C LYS A 339 -31.14 -8.67 50.47
N PHE A 340 -29.92 -8.26 50.12
CA PHE A 340 -29.05 -7.53 51.05
C PHE A 340 -29.62 -6.15 51.38
N VAL A 341 -30.16 -5.42 50.39
CA VAL A 341 -30.86 -4.15 50.59
C VAL A 341 -32.06 -4.32 51.52
N GLU A 342 -32.90 -5.34 51.31
CA GLU A 342 -34.05 -5.65 52.16
C GLU A 342 -33.60 -6.00 53.61
N ASN A 343 -32.59 -6.85 53.76
CA ASN A 343 -32.05 -7.23 55.08
C ASN A 343 -31.42 -6.04 55.83
N LEU A 344 -30.66 -5.18 55.15
CA LEU A 344 -30.08 -3.97 55.73
C LEU A 344 -31.16 -2.95 56.14
N LYS A 345 -32.22 -2.80 55.32
CA LYS A 345 -33.41 -2.00 55.67
C LYS A 345 -34.10 -2.55 56.92
N ASN A 346 -34.31 -3.87 57.01
CA ASN A 346 -34.90 -4.53 58.18
C ASN A 346 -34.04 -4.38 59.45
N LEU A 347 -32.71 -4.48 59.34
CA LEU A 347 -31.77 -4.23 60.44
C LEU A 347 -31.79 -2.77 60.92
N SER A 348 -31.93 -1.81 59.99
CA SER A 348 -32.06 -0.38 60.34
C SER A 348 -33.39 -0.06 61.04
N GLY A 349 -34.51 -0.64 60.58
CA GLY A 349 -35.83 -0.44 61.18
C GLY A 349 -36.02 -1.16 62.51
N GLY A 350 -35.27 -2.23 62.77
CA GLY A 350 -35.30 -2.96 64.04
C GLY A 350 -34.67 -2.19 65.21
N LEU A 351 -33.85 -1.17 64.95
CA LEU A 351 -33.11 -0.44 65.99
C LEU A 351 -33.97 0.54 66.79
N GLU A 352 -35.14 0.97 66.27
CA GLU A 352 -35.98 1.99 66.91
C GLU A 352 -36.84 1.49 68.10
N MET A 353 -36.93 0.18 68.36
CA MET A 353 -37.92 -0.38 69.31
C MET A 353 -37.40 -1.35 70.40
N ALA A 354 -36.08 -1.46 70.62
CA ALA A 354 -35.52 -2.35 71.63
C ALA A 354 -34.34 -1.77 72.45
N SER A 355 -34.49 -0.57 73.00
CA SER A 355 -33.53 -0.03 73.97
C SER A 355 -33.83 -0.49 75.42
N SER A 356 -33.41 -1.70 75.81
CA SER A 356 -33.19 -2.01 77.24
C SER A 356 -32.37 -3.27 77.52
N ALA A 357 -31.49 -3.14 78.52
CA ALA A 357 -30.78 -4.18 79.28
C ALA A 357 -29.51 -4.77 78.65
N ASP A 358 -28.40 -4.56 79.38
CA ASP A 358 -27.07 -5.10 79.11
C ASP A 358 -27.03 -6.63 79.08
N ASN A 359 -26.13 -7.18 78.26
CA ASN A 359 -25.22 -8.22 78.75
C ASN A 359 -23.86 -8.11 78.06
N GLU A 360 -22.81 -8.25 78.87
CA GLU A 360 -21.41 -8.25 78.47
C GLU A 360 -21.02 -9.64 77.92
N ASP A 361 -19.95 -9.72 77.12
CA ASP A 361 -19.39 -10.94 76.54
C ASP A 361 -20.30 -11.79 75.60
N SER A 362 -20.54 -11.28 74.38
CA SER A 362 -20.53 -12.16 73.20
C SER A 362 -19.56 -11.65 72.14
N LYS A 363 -18.74 -12.57 71.61
CA LYS A 363 -17.75 -12.31 70.56
C LYS A 363 -18.40 -12.49 69.17
N GLU A 364 -19.65 -12.08 69.05
CA GLU A 364 -20.46 -12.27 67.86
C GLU A 364 -20.15 -11.18 66.84
N LEU A 365 -19.82 -11.63 65.63
CA LEU A 365 -19.53 -10.77 64.48
C LEU A 365 -20.74 -9.87 64.22
N ASN A 366 -20.51 -8.56 64.18
CA ASN A 366 -21.59 -7.58 64.04
C ASN A 366 -22.33 -7.82 62.71
N PRO A 367 -23.57 -8.36 62.71
CA PRO A 367 -24.14 -9.00 61.53
C PRO A 367 -24.41 -8.01 60.39
N ARG A 368 -24.65 -6.74 60.74
CA ARG A 368 -24.74 -5.64 59.77
C ARG A 368 -23.43 -5.45 59.00
N LYS A 369 -22.29 -5.43 59.68
CA LYS A 369 -20.98 -5.20 59.06
C LYS A 369 -20.66 -6.25 57.99
N ASN A 370 -20.93 -7.52 58.28
CA ASN A 370 -20.73 -8.60 57.32
C ASN A 370 -21.65 -8.48 56.08
N LEU A 371 -22.90 -8.01 56.28
CA LEU A 371 -23.85 -7.78 55.19
C LEU A 371 -23.47 -6.57 54.32
N GLU A 372 -22.89 -5.53 54.91
CA GLU A 372 -22.36 -4.37 54.16
C GLU A 372 -21.10 -4.75 53.37
N GLU A 373 -20.23 -5.60 53.93
CA GLU A 373 -19.04 -6.15 53.26
C GLU A 373 -19.43 -7.08 52.09
N GLU A 374 -20.36 -8.04 52.30
CA GLU A 374 -20.90 -8.86 51.20
C GLU A 374 -21.65 -8.02 50.15
N TYR A 375 -22.35 -6.94 50.54
CA TYR A 375 -23.00 -6.05 49.58
C TYR A 375 -21.97 -5.37 48.66
N LEU A 376 -20.91 -4.80 49.23
CA LEU A 376 -19.84 -4.12 48.47
C LEU A 376 -19.11 -5.07 47.52
N ASP A 377 -18.81 -6.30 47.94
CA ASP A 377 -18.20 -7.32 47.06
C ASP A 377 -19.08 -7.64 45.84
N TYR A 378 -20.40 -7.79 46.05
CA TYR A 378 -21.35 -8.06 44.97
C TYR A 378 -21.59 -6.82 44.09
N GLU A 379 -21.64 -5.62 44.67
CA GLU A 379 -21.75 -4.35 43.94
C GLU A 379 -20.53 -4.12 43.03
N ALA A 380 -19.32 -4.19 43.58
CA ALA A 380 -18.07 -4.05 42.84
C ALA A 380 -17.96 -5.08 41.71
N LYS A 381 -18.38 -6.33 41.96
CA LYS A 381 -18.42 -7.39 40.95
C LYS A 381 -19.41 -7.07 39.82
N ILE A 382 -20.63 -6.66 40.13
CA ILE A 382 -21.66 -6.32 39.13
C ILE A 382 -21.20 -5.13 38.27
N ILE A 383 -20.68 -4.07 38.89
CA ILE A 383 -20.14 -2.88 38.21
C ILE A 383 -18.96 -3.27 37.30
N THR A 384 -18.04 -4.11 37.80
CA THR A 384 -16.90 -4.60 36.99
C THR A 384 -17.36 -5.41 35.79
N THR A 385 -18.33 -6.32 35.96
CA THR A 385 -18.91 -7.09 34.84
C THR A 385 -19.56 -6.16 33.81
N PHE A 386 -20.32 -5.15 34.22
CA PHE A 386 -20.90 -4.16 33.31
C PHE A 386 -19.82 -3.35 32.56
N SER A 387 -18.76 -2.92 33.25
CA SER A 387 -17.63 -2.22 32.62
C SER A 387 -16.90 -3.10 31.60
N VAL A 388 -16.71 -4.40 31.89
CA VAL A 388 -16.18 -5.36 30.92
C VAL A 388 -17.11 -5.44 29.71
N VAL A 389 -18.42 -5.66 29.92
CA VAL A 389 -19.45 -5.72 28.86
C VAL A 389 -19.40 -4.50 27.93
N ASP A 390 -19.27 -3.30 28.49
CA ASP A 390 -19.18 -2.06 27.71
C ASP A 390 -17.89 -1.99 26.87
N ASN A 391 -16.75 -2.42 27.43
CA ASN A 391 -15.52 -2.56 26.66
C ASN A 391 -15.62 -3.64 25.57
N MET A 392 -16.33 -4.76 25.84
CA MET A 392 -16.61 -5.75 24.78
C MET A 392 -17.39 -5.10 23.65
N ARG A 393 -18.46 -4.36 23.99
CA ARG A 393 -19.36 -3.68 23.05
C ARG A 393 -18.58 -2.73 22.16
N GLU A 394 -17.75 -1.87 22.76
CA GLU A 394 -16.88 -0.94 22.01
C GLU A 394 -15.95 -1.71 21.06
N GLN A 395 -15.16 -2.67 21.55
CA GLN A 395 -14.22 -3.44 20.73
C GLN A 395 -14.92 -4.28 19.64
N PHE A 396 -16.16 -4.73 19.90
CA PHE A 396 -16.96 -5.51 18.97
C PHE A 396 -17.56 -4.66 17.82
N TYR A 397 -17.69 -3.34 18.00
CA TYR A 397 -18.21 -2.42 16.97
C TYR A 397 -17.19 -1.38 16.46
N ALA A 398 -15.99 -1.28 17.05
CA ALA A 398 -14.99 -0.23 16.79
C ALA A 398 -14.54 -0.08 15.32
N GLN A 399 -14.52 -1.15 14.53
CA GLN A 399 -14.07 -1.07 13.14
C GLN A 399 -15.16 -0.55 12.20
N LYS A 400 -14.86 0.45 11.38
CA LYS A 400 -15.80 1.03 10.39
C LYS A 400 -15.90 0.27 9.04
N GLY A 401 -15.31 -0.93 8.93
CA GLY A 401 -15.38 -1.74 7.69
C GLY A 401 -16.69 -2.51 7.50
N GLU A 402 -16.82 -3.13 6.32
CA GLU A 402 -17.78 -4.20 6.01
C GLU A 402 -17.41 -5.50 6.74
N SER A 403 -17.51 -5.49 8.06
CA SER A 403 -17.35 -6.67 8.93
C SER A 403 -18.71 -7.29 9.21
N SER A 404 -18.93 -8.54 8.82
CA SER A 404 -20.22 -9.24 8.93
C SER A 404 -20.72 -9.39 10.37
N ARG A 405 -19.82 -9.40 11.36
CA ARG A 405 -20.11 -9.51 12.81
C ARG A 405 -21.10 -8.49 13.35
N LYS A 406 -21.25 -7.32 12.71
CA LYS A 406 -22.11 -6.25 13.21
C LYS A 406 -23.60 -6.60 13.15
N ASP A 407 -23.95 -7.52 12.25
CA ASP A 407 -25.33 -7.92 11.99
C ASP A 407 -25.72 -9.22 12.73
N ASP A 408 -24.87 -9.76 13.62
CA ASP A 408 -25.21 -10.93 14.44
C ASP A 408 -26.32 -10.59 15.45
N THR A 409 -27.51 -11.14 15.19
CA THR A 409 -28.70 -10.93 16.02
C THR A 409 -28.54 -11.47 17.44
N THR A 410 -27.79 -12.56 17.61
CA THR A 410 -27.61 -13.25 18.90
C THR A 410 -26.74 -12.44 19.85
N VAL A 411 -25.62 -11.91 19.34
CA VAL A 411 -24.73 -11.02 20.10
C VAL A 411 -25.47 -9.75 20.51
N LYS A 412 -26.26 -9.18 19.58
CA LYS A 412 -27.07 -8.00 19.86
C LYS A 412 -28.13 -8.24 20.93
N GLU A 413 -28.90 -9.33 20.82
CA GLU A 413 -29.90 -9.72 21.83
C GLU A 413 -29.28 -9.93 23.22
N LEU A 414 -28.07 -10.51 23.29
CA LEU A 414 -27.34 -10.68 24.55
C LEU A 414 -26.87 -9.35 25.17
N PHE A 415 -26.39 -8.39 24.36
CA PHE A 415 -26.11 -7.04 24.85
C PHE A 415 -27.38 -6.34 25.34
N ASP A 416 -28.47 -6.40 24.57
CA ASP A 416 -29.76 -5.78 24.93
C ASP A 416 -30.37 -6.42 26.21
N ASP A 417 -30.16 -7.71 26.44
CA ASP A 417 -30.59 -8.41 27.66
C ASP A 417 -29.74 -8.05 28.89
N ILE A 418 -28.42 -7.88 28.75
CA ILE A 418 -27.56 -7.40 29.84
C ILE A 418 -27.87 -5.93 30.16
N GLU A 419 -28.25 -5.11 29.16
CA GLU A 419 -28.70 -3.74 29.38
C GLU A 419 -29.99 -3.68 30.22
N LYS A 420 -30.93 -4.61 30.02
CA LYS A 420 -32.12 -4.73 30.88
C LYS A 420 -31.73 -5.05 32.33
N LEU A 421 -30.82 -5.99 32.53
CA LEU A 421 -30.28 -6.33 33.87
C LEU A 421 -29.57 -5.12 34.52
N ARG A 422 -28.91 -4.26 33.73
CA ARG A 422 -28.35 -3.00 34.23
C ARG A 422 -29.44 -2.06 34.74
N VAL A 423 -30.49 -1.84 33.95
CA VAL A 423 -31.63 -0.99 34.35
C VAL A 423 -32.34 -1.55 35.60
N GLU A 424 -32.44 -2.86 35.73
CA GLU A 424 -32.95 -3.52 36.94
C GLU A 424 -32.06 -3.24 38.15
N PHE A 425 -30.74 -3.43 38.02
CA PHE A 425 -29.78 -3.14 39.09
C PHE A 425 -29.79 -1.66 39.52
N GLU A 426 -29.79 -0.73 38.55
CA GLU A 426 -29.86 0.72 38.79
C GLU A 426 -31.18 1.16 39.44
N SER A 427 -32.24 0.36 39.35
CA SER A 427 -33.51 0.63 40.04
C SER A 427 -33.50 0.27 41.53
N ILE A 428 -32.52 -0.51 41.99
CA ILE A 428 -32.38 -0.89 43.40
C ILE A 428 -31.73 0.26 44.18
N GLU A 429 -32.48 0.85 45.11
CA GLU A 429 -31.99 1.93 45.97
C GLU A 429 -30.80 1.48 46.84
N ARG A 430 -29.62 2.06 46.58
CA ARG A 430 -28.36 1.81 47.32
C ARG A 430 -28.54 2.11 48.83
N PRO A 431 -28.23 1.16 49.75
CA PRO A 431 -28.33 1.39 51.18
C PRO A 431 -27.34 2.43 51.71
N ASN A 432 -27.65 3.03 52.86
CA ASN A 432 -26.64 3.77 53.63
C ASN A 432 -25.75 2.77 54.39
N LEU A 433 -24.55 2.53 53.87
CA LEU A 433 -23.56 1.62 54.43
C LEU A 433 -22.73 2.32 55.52
N GLU A 434 -22.77 1.83 56.75
CA GLU A 434 -21.98 2.38 57.87
C GLU A 434 -20.46 2.23 57.64
N LEU A 435 -20.05 1.21 56.89
CA LEU A 435 -18.66 1.03 56.45
C LEU A 435 -18.09 2.15 55.57
N GLU A 436 -18.92 2.87 54.83
CA GLU A 436 -18.50 3.99 53.98
C GLU A 436 -18.52 5.34 54.72
N ILE A 437 -19.17 5.43 55.88
CA ILE A 437 -19.30 6.67 56.65
C ILE A 437 -17.98 6.93 57.41
N PRO A 438 -17.26 8.05 57.16
CA PRO A 438 -16.03 8.36 57.87
C PRO A 438 -16.29 8.55 59.37
N THR A 439 -15.73 7.68 60.21
CA THR A 439 -15.96 7.74 61.66
C THR A 439 -15.39 9.05 62.23
N PRO A 440 -16.18 9.89 62.92
CA PRO A 440 -15.68 11.13 63.49
C PRO A 440 -14.65 10.84 64.61
N LYS A 441 -13.42 11.34 64.46
CA LYS A 441 -12.48 11.43 65.57
C LYS A 441 -13.01 12.49 66.54
N ALA A 442 -13.52 12.06 67.69
CA ALA A 442 -13.90 12.96 68.77
C ALA A 442 -12.65 13.38 69.59
N ASP A 443 -12.47 14.68 69.76
CA ASP A 443 -11.30 15.29 70.41
C ASP A 443 -11.24 15.10 71.93
N SER A 444 -10.04 15.27 72.49
CA SER A 444 -9.87 15.77 73.86
C SER A 444 -9.06 17.08 73.89
N THR A 445 -9.81 18.18 73.74
CA THR A 445 -9.70 19.43 74.50
C THR A 445 -8.31 20.05 74.78
N SER A 446 -8.04 21.22 74.18
CA SER A 446 -7.93 22.47 74.96
C SER A 446 -8.03 23.72 74.07
N GLU A 447 -8.39 24.86 74.66
CA GLU A 447 -8.99 25.99 73.94
C GLU A 447 -8.01 27.12 73.51
N LYS A 448 -8.44 27.81 72.45
CA LYS A 448 -8.20 29.20 71.97
C LYS A 448 -7.72 30.27 73.01
N PRO A 449 -7.24 31.48 72.60
CA PRO A 449 -7.63 32.21 71.36
C PRO A 449 -6.60 33.05 70.57
N LEU A 450 -6.93 33.21 69.27
CA LEU A 450 -6.79 34.37 68.35
C LEU A 450 -5.47 35.15 68.17
N GLY A 451 -5.12 35.36 66.89
CA GLY A 451 -4.19 36.41 66.46
C GLY A 451 -3.76 36.37 64.99
N SER A 452 -4.68 36.58 64.04
CA SER A 452 -4.36 36.85 62.61
C SER A 452 -3.74 38.28 62.45
N PRO A 453 -3.20 38.73 61.29
CA PRO A 453 -3.29 38.10 59.95
C PRO A 453 -2.05 38.23 58.99
N SER A 454 -2.19 37.59 57.82
CA SER A 454 -1.76 38.05 56.47
C SER A 454 -0.27 38.07 56.00
N HIS A 455 -0.07 37.27 54.94
CA HIS A 455 0.54 37.62 53.63
C HIS A 455 2.06 37.76 53.39
N ILE A 456 2.47 37.11 52.28
CA ILE A 456 3.54 37.46 51.30
C ILE A 456 5.01 37.25 51.75
N SER A 457 5.73 36.34 51.08
CA SER A 457 6.76 36.76 50.12
C SER A 457 7.20 35.64 49.16
N THR A 458 7.37 36.03 47.89
CA THR A 458 7.93 35.25 46.79
C THR A 458 9.46 35.45 46.70
N GLN A 459 10.17 34.51 46.05
CA GLN A 459 11.51 34.68 45.42
C GLN A 459 12.72 35.04 46.33
N ASN A 460 13.87 34.38 46.18
CA ASN A 460 14.74 34.50 45.00
C ASN A 460 15.72 33.32 44.81
N ALA A 461 16.20 33.14 43.58
CA ALA A 461 17.22 32.16 43.18
C ALA A 461 18.60 32.81 42.90
N THR A 462 19.69 32.02 42.97
CA THR A 462 21.10 32.38 42.61
C THR A 462 22.01 31.13 42.76
N ILE A 463 23.00 30.80 41.90
CA ILE A 463 23.23 31.06 40.45
C ILE A 463 24.38 30.14 39.93
N LYS A 464 24.25 29.55 38.72
CA LYS A 464 25.35 29.00 37.85
C LYS A 464 26.19 27.77 38.35
N SER A 465 26.86 26.96 37.50
CA SER A 465 27.08 26.96 36.03
C SER A 465 27.63 25.61 35.46
N ASN A 466 27.20 25.30 34.21
CA ASN A 466 27.93 24.62 33.09
C ASN A 466 28.36 23.13 33.26
N THR A 467 28.49 22.29 32.22
CA THR A 467 28.77 22.53 30.76
C THR A 467 28.12 21.46 29.85
N ASP A 468 28.10 21.72 28.54
CA ASP A 468 27.43 21.02 27.41
C ASP A 468 27.90 19.58 27.05
N GLU A 469 27.00 18.79 26.43
CA GLU A 469 27.15 18.30 25.02
C GLU A 469 25.84 17.63 24.49
N HIS A 470 25.70 17.52 23.16
CA HIS A 470 24.49 17.09 22.39
C HIS A 470 24.98 16.36 21.10
N PRO A 471 24.21 15.58 20.31
CA PRO A 471 22.83 15.06 20.46
C PRO A 471 22.69 13.51 20.22
N ARG A 472 21.49 12.94 20.45
CA ARG A 472 21.06 11.71 19.77
C ARG A 472 19.54 11.71 19.49
N ALA A 473 19.15 10.99 18.42
CA ALA A 473 17.87 11.05 17.72
C ALA A 473 16.61 10.80 18.58
N PRO A 474 15.42 11.30 18.15
CA PRO A 474 14.15 11.03 18.84
C PRO A 474 13.80 9.54 18.75
N ALA A 475 13.46 8.96 19.90
CA ALA A 475 12.81 7.65 19.94
C ALA A 475 11.35 7.80 19.49
N VAL A 476 10.92 6.91 18.60
CA VAL A 476 9.52 6.76 18.22
C VAL A 476 8.72 6.42 19.47
N GLU A 477 7.59 7.11 19.68
CA GLU A 477 6.66 6.79 20.76
C GLU A 477 6.20 5.33 20.63
N ALA A 478 6.58 4.51 21.60
CA ALA A 478 5.97 3.23 21.81
C ALA A 478 4.59 3.50 22.42
N ASP A 479 3.57 3.42 21.55
CA ASP A 479 2.17 3.50 21.93
C ASP A 479 1.93 2.56 23.13
N GLY A 480 1.28 3.09 24.17
CA GLY A 480 1.42 2.56 25.52
C GLY A 480 1.00 1.10 25.63
N VAL A 481 1.85 0.28 26.27
CA VAL A 481 1.40 -1.03 26.80
C VAL A 481 0.45 -0.74 27.96
N LEU A 482 -0.83 -0.58 27.65
CA LEU A 482 -1.89 -0.37 28.63
C LEU A 482 -2.00 -1.61 29.52
N ASP A 483 -1.62 -1.45 30.79
CA ASP A 483 -1.74 -2.47 31.82
C ASP A 483 -3.23 -2.64 32.19
N PRO A 484 -3.84 -3.82 31.95
CA PRO A 484 -5.24 -4.06 32.29
C PRO A 484 -5.54 -3.87 33.78
N ALA A 485 -4.55 -4.08 34.67
CA ALA A 485 -4.74 -3.85 36.11
C ALA A 485 -4.79 -2.36 36.47
N ALA A 486 -4.01 -1.53 35.78
CA ALA A 486 -3.97 -0.09 36.01
C ALA A 486 -5.24 0.63 35.53
N GLU A 487 -5.85 0.16 34.43
CA GLU A 487 -7.12 0.71 33.95
C GLU A 487 -8.31 0.28 34.81
N LEU A 488 -8.33 -0.95 35.32
CA LEU A 488 -9.39 -1.42 36.23
C LEU A 488 -9.36 -0.64 37.54
N ALA A 489 -8.17 -0.40 38.12
CA ALA A 489 -7.99 0.48 39.27
C ALA A 489 -8.35 1.96 38.99
N LYS A 490 -8.23 2.42 37.73
CA LYS A 490 -8.65 3.78 37.32
C LYS A 490 -10.18 3.88 37.19
N LEU A 491 -10.83 2.83 36.67
CA LEU A 491 -12.29 2.73 36.57
C LEU A 491 -12.95 2.62 37.95
N GLU A 492 -12.39 1.83 38.87
CA GLU A 492 -12.79 1.80 40.30
C GLU A 492 -12.66 3.18 40.97
N SER A 493 -11.66 3.98 40.58
CA SER A 493 -11.41 5.31 41.16
C SER A 493 -12.24 6.45 40.57
N GLU A 494 -12.85 6.30 39.40
CA GLU A 494 -13.55 7.40 38.71
C GLU A 494 -14.99 7.61 39.20
N PHE A 495 -15.57 6.67 39.97
CA PHE A 495 -16.95 6.75 40.47
C PHE A 495 -17.14 7.61 41.75
N GLY A 496 -16.14 8.45 42.09
CA GLY A 496 -16.09 9.20 43.35
C GLY A 496 -16.35 10.71 43.27
N LYS A 497 -16.73 11.28 42.12
CA LYS A 497 -17.01 12.72 41.96
C LYS A 497 -18.19 13.00 41.02
N ASP A 498 -19.03 13.94 41.44
CA ASP A 498 -20.37 14.18 40.88
C ASP A 498 -20.44 14.54 39.40
N ALA A 499 -21.56 14.14 38.79
CA ALA A 499 -21.96 14.50 37.44
C ALA A 499 -22.66 15.88 37.38
N ARG A 500 -22.09 16.81 36.60
CA ARG A 500 -22.72 17.91 35.82
C ARG A 500 -21.62 18.81 35.24
N ASP A 501 -21.74 19.42 34.06
CA ASP A 501 -22.88 19.58 33.15
C ASP A 501 -22.50 19.18 31.71
N TYR A 502 -23.45 18.62 30.96
CA TYR A 502 -23.44 18.71 29.49
C TYR A 502 -24.09 20.04 29.10
N SER A 503 -23.35 20.90 28.39
CA SER A 503 -23.93 22.00 27.62
C SER A 503 -23.85 21.66 26.14
N THR A 504 -25.00 21.64 25.46
CA THR A 504 -25.10 21.47 24.01
C THR A 504 -24.99 22.81 23.27
N GLU A 505 -24.80 22.73 21.94
CA GLU A 505 -24.94 23.83 20.95
C GLU A 505 -23.99 25.06 21.10
N GLU A 506 -23.57 25.78 20.04
CA GLU A 506 -23.79 25.67 18.58
C GLU A 506 -22.72 26.46 17.79
N ILE A 507 -22.66 26.22 16.46
CA ILE A 507 -22.21 27.13 15.37
C ILE A 507 -20.72 27.47 15.21
N GLY A 508 -20.28 27.37 13.95
CA GLY A 508 -18.96 27.75 13.42
C GLY A 508 -18.50 26.70 12.40
N ASP A 509 -19.34 26.28 11.46
CA ASP A 509 -19.56 26.99 10.19
C ASP A 509 -18.22 27.33 9.52
N TRP A 510 -17.66 26.36 8.80
CA TRP A 510 -16.47 26.51 7.94
C TRP A 510 -16.87 26.12 6.52
N GLU A 511 -17.05 27.16 5.71
CA GLU A 511 -17.52 27.10 4.33
C GLU A 511 -16.59 26.25 3.46
N PHE A 512 -17.18 25.29 2.74
CA PHE A 512 -16.50 24.47 1.76
C PHE A 512 -16.45 25.23 0.42
N ASP A 513 -15.55 26.21 0.27
CA ASP A 513 -15.50 27.04 -0.95
C ASP A 513 -14.10 27.60 -1.30
N GLU A 514 -13.07 26.74 -1.34
CA GLU A 514 -11.71 27.12 -1.81
C GLU A 514 -11.00 25.97 -2.57
N LEU A 515 -11.72 25.23 -3.43
CA LEU A 515 -11.10 24.22 -4.31
C LEU A 515 -11.80 23.99 -5.67
N GLU A 516 -12.72 24.87 -6.09
CA GLU A 516 -13.29 24.88 -7.47
C GLU A 516 -12.82 26.09 -8.31
N ARG A 517 -11.72 26.74 -7.92
CA ARG A 517 -11.22 27.98 -8.58
C ARG A 517 -10.00 27.79 -9.51
N GLU A 518 -9.30 26.65 -9.48
CA GLU A 518 -8.14 26.40 -10.36
C GLU A 518 -8.46 25.71 -11.69
N LEU A 519 -9.71 25.30 -11.95
CA LEU A 519 -10.13 24.67 -13.21
C LEU A 519 -10.79 25.62 -14.24
N ARG A 520 -10.66 26.94 -14.06
CA ARG A 520 -11.20 27.96 -15.00
C ARG A 520 -10.25 29.09 -15.41
N SER A 521 -8.93 28.92 -15.21
CA SER A 521 -7.90 29.88 -15.66
C SER A 521 -6.84 29.25 -16.58
N GLY A 522 -7.26 28.31 -17.43
CA GLY A 522 -6.40 27.66 -18.45
C GLY A 522 -6.65 28.10 -19.90
N ASP A 523 -7.80 28.69 -20.21
CA ASP A 523 -8.21 29.08 -21.56
C ASP A 523 -8.30 30.60 -21.73
N THR A 524 -7.19 31.26 -22.09
CA THR A 524 -7.10 32.42 -23.01
C THR A 524 -5.70 33.03 -23.01
N ALA A 525 -4.82 32.63 -23.96
CA ALA A 525 -3.84 33.51 -24.62
C ALA A 525 -2.86 32.75 -25.55
N THR A 526 -3.19 32.64 -26.84
CA THR A 526 -2.24 32.83 -27.97
C THR A 526 -3.03 32.95 -29.27
N ASN A 527 -3.27 34.20 -29.71
CA ASN A 527 -3.77 34.48 -31.04
C ASN A 527 -3.18 35.83 -31.49
N SER A 528 -1.93 35.80 -31.98
CA SER A 528 -1.16 36.89 -32.60
C SER A 528 0.10 36.30 -33.22
#